data_AF-A0A945CUP8-F1
#
_entry.id   AF-A0A945CUP8-F1
#
_cell.length_a   1.000
_cell.length_b   1.000
_cell.length_c   1.000
_cell.angle_alpha   90.00
_cell.angle_beta   90.00
_cell.angle_gamma   90.00
#
_symmetry.space_group_name_H-M   'P 1'
#
loop_
_entity.id
_entity.type
_entity.pdbx_description
1 polymer ?
#
loop_
_entity_poly.entity_id
_entity_poly.type
_entity_poly.pdbx_seq_one_letter_code
_entity_poly.pdbx_strand_id
1 'polypeptide(L)'
;MKLGEMQWPAIRELDKECVVVILPIASFEQHGPHLPLLTDTIEATGIVERLDAKIGDRVVCLPTQWLGFSLHHMRFGGSLTATSQTHIGMIVETVDSLVQAGFGRILILNGHGGNRADMRVAQQDLKKMHPEARVWGASWWEVAGAS
;
A
#
# COMPACT_ATOMS: atom_id res chain seq x y z
N MET A 1 -4.25 -10.98 9.03
CA MET A 1 -4.67 -11.94 8.00
C MET A 1 -4.25 -11.46 6.61
N LYS A 2 -3.97 -12.35 5.66
CA LYS A 2 -3.67 -11.97 4.26
C LYS A 2 -4.93 -12.05 3.38
N LEU A 3 -5.43 -10.90 2.90
CA LEU A 3 -6.72 -10.82 2.18
C LEU A 3 -6.76 -11.73 0.94
N GLY A 4 -5.66 -11.76 0.17
CA GLY A 4 -5.56 -12.55 -1.07
C GLY A 4 -5.53 -14.07 -0.86
N GLU A 5 -5.40 -14.54 0.39
CA GLU A 5 -5.41 -15.96 0.75
C GLU A 5 -6.76 -16.38 1.38
N MET A 6 -7.68 -15.43 1.57
CA MET A 6 -9.00 -15.69 2.17
C MET A 6 -10.06 -15.99 1.12
N GLN A 7 -11.06 -16.77 1.52
CA GLN A 7 -12.27 -16.94 0.73
C GLN A 7 -13.24 -15.77 0.98
N TRP A 8 -13.93 -15.31 -0.06
CA TRP A 8 -14.83 -14.15 0.04
C TRP A 8 -15.95 -14.28 1.10
N PRO A 9 -16.50 -15.47 1.44
CA PRO A 9 -17.46 -15.57 2.54
C PRO A 9 -16.83 -15.25 3.89
N ALA A 10 -15.62 -15.77 4.15
CA ALA A 10 -14.87 -15.46 5.38
C ALA A 10 -14.56 -13.96 5.50
N ILE A 11 -14.31 -13.28 4.37
CA ILE A 11 -14.11 -11.83 4.35
C ILE A 11 -15.39 -11.11 4.81
N ARG A 12 -16.59 -11.59 4.49
CA ARG A 12 -17.87 -10.97 4.93
C ARG A 12 -18.13 -11.14 6.42
N GLU A 13 -17.61 -12.21 7.02
CA GLU A 13 -17.78 -12.52 8.44
C GLU A 13 -16.79 -11.76 9.35
N LEU A 14 -15.77 -11.11 8.78
CA LEU A 14 -14.85 -10.28 9.55
C LEU A 14 -15.56 -9.11 10.21
N ASP A 15 -15.25 -8.87 11.49
CA ASP A 15 -15.59 -7.62 12.16
C ASP A 15 -14.73 -6.47 11.60
N LYS A 16 -15.28 -5.75 10.63
CA LYS A 16 -14.63 -4.65 9.90
C LYS A 16 -14.26 -3.47 10.79
N GLU A 17 -14.94 -3.30 11.93
CA GLU A 17 -14.67 -2.19 12.85
C GLU A 17 -13.43 -2.45 13.72
N CYS A 18 -13.08 -3.73 13.92
CA CYS A 18 -11.96 -4.15 14.77
C CYS A 18 -10.65 -4.37 14.00
N VAL A 19 -10.66 -4.28 12.66
CA VAL A 19 -9.46 -4.52 11.83
C VAL A 19 -9.02 -3.25 11.09
N VAL A 20 -7.71 -3.15 10.85
CA VAL A 20 -7.13 -2.15 9.94
C VAL A 20 -6.64 -2.86 8.69
N VAL A 21 -7.08 -2.39 7.52
CA VAL A 21 -6.55 -2.87 6.24
C VAL A 21 -5.21 -2.21 5.95
N ILE A 22 -4.21 -3.00 5.56
CA ILE A 22 -2.88 -2.52 5.18
C ILE A 22 -2.75 -2.67 3.66
N LEU A 23 -2.60 -1.55 2.96
CA LEU A 23 -2.28 -1.48 1.53
C LEU A 23 -0.79 -1.11 1.36
N PRO A 24 0.11 -2.09 1.17
CA PRO A 24 1.50 -1.79 0.83
C PRO A 24 1.63 -1.32 -0.61
N ILE A 25 2.25 -0.15 -0.81
CA ILE A 25 2.63 0.39 -2.13
C ILE A 25 4.16 0.50 -2.22
N ALA A 26 4.73 0.14 -3.37
CA ALA A 26 6.18 0.05 -3.56
C ALA A 26 6.58 0.47 -4.99
N SER A 27 7.67 -0.08 -5.51
CA SER A 27 8.20 0.24 -6.84
C SER A 27 8.90 -0.96 -7.52
N PHE A 28 9.20 -0.75 -8.81
CA PHE A 28 10.14 -1.55 -9.61
C PHE A 28 11.18 -0.61 -10.22
N GLU A 29 12.32 -0.42 -9.56
CA GLU A 29 13.30 0.59 -9.92
C GLU A 29 14.74 0.21 -9.62
N GLN A 30 15.68 0.93 -10.24
CA GLN A 30 17.09 0.74 -9.95
C GLN A 30 17.43 1.03 -8.48
N HIS A 31 18.26 0.19 -7.87
CA HIS A 31 18.88 0.42 -6.55
C HIS A 31 20.41 0.32 -6.65
N GLY A 32 20.98 0.97 -7.67
CA GLY A 32 22.40 0.86 -7.98
C GLY A 32 22.79 -0.54 -8.47
N PRO A 33 24.10 -0.83 -8.56
CA PRO A 33 24.61 -2.03 -9.25
C PRO A 33 24.51 -3.34 -8.44
N HIS A 34 24.04 -3.29 -7.20
CA HIS A 34 24.18 -4.40 -6.23
C HIS A 34 22.85 -4.92 -5.69
N LEU A 35 21.75 -4.20 -5.91
CA LEU A 35 20.42 -4.58 -5.42
C LEU A 35 19.45 -4.83 -6.59
N PRO A 36 18.48 -5.73 -6.40
CA PRO A 36 17.48 -6.04 -7.41
C PRO A 36 16.47 -4.90 -7.61
N LEU A 37 15.79 -4.91 -8.75
CA LEU A 37 14.81 -3.88 -9.11
C LEU A 37 13.55 -3.86 -8.22
N LEU A 38 13.30 -4.95 -7.48
CA LEU A 38 12.16 -5.11 -6.59
C LEU A 38 12.48 -4.80 -5.13
N THR A 39 13.59 -4.11 -4.83
CA THR A 39 14.02 -3.86 -3.44
C THR A 39 12.90 -3.26 -2.59
N ASP A 40 12.30 -2.15 -3.01
CA ASP A 40 11.16 -1.52 -2.31
C ASP A 40 9.99 -2.50 -2.09
N THR A 41 9.69 -3.33 -3.09
CA THR A 41 8.61 -4.32 -3.01
C THR A 41 8.92 -5.44 -2.02
N ILE A 42 10.16 -5.93 -2.00
CA ILE A 42 10.62 -6.98 -1.08
C ILE A 42 10.56 -6.46 0.36
N GLU A 43 11.04 -5.23 0.60
CA GLU A 43 11.02 -4.59 1.91
C GLU A 43 9.59 -4.36 2.42
N ALA A 44 8.74 -3.72 1.63
CA ALA A 44 7.35 -3.46 1.99
C ALA A 44 6.58 -4.76 2.29
N THR A 45 6.77 -5.79 1.45
CA THR A 45 6.17 -7.12 1.67
C THR A 45 6.66 -7.73 2.98
N GLY A 46 7.97 -7.74 3.21
CA GLY A 46 8.55 -8.33 4.42
C GLY A 46 8.12 -7.62 5.71
N ILE A 47 7.88 -6.31 5.67
CA ILE A 47 7.32 -5.55 6.80
C ILE A 47 5.88 -5.99 7.05
N VAL A 48 5.05 -6.05 6.02
CA VAL A 48 3.63 -6.43 6.14
C VAL A 48 3.46 -7.87 6.62
N GLU A 49 4.30 -8.80 6.16
CA GLU A 49 4.29 -10.18 6.65
C GLU A 49 4.65 -10.29 8.13
N ARG A 50 5.63 -9.50 8.60
CA ARG A 50 6.00 -9.47 10.02
C ARG A 50 4.93 -8.79 10.88
N LEU A 51 4.25 -7.78 10.34
CA LEU A 51 3.11 -7.14 10.98
C LEU A 51 1.97 -8.15 11.17
N ASP A 52 1.62 -8.87 10.11
CA ASP A 52 0.62 -9.94 10.12
C ASP A 52 0.96 -11.04 11.12
N ALA A 53 2.20 -11.53 11.13
CA ALA A 53 2.64 -12.55 12.07
C ALA A 53 2.54 -12.11 13.54
N LYS A 54 2.61 -10.80 13.82
CA LYS A 54 2.61 -10.25 15.18
C LYS A 54 1.21 -9.86 15.69
N ILE A 55 0.36 -9.33 14.82
CA ILE A 55 -0.97 -8.77 15.17
C ILE A 55 -2.06 -9.12 14.14
N GLY A 56 -1.97 -10.30 13.53
CA GLY A 56 -2.82 -10.72 12.42
C GLY A 56 -4.33 -10.76 12.71
N ASP A 57 -4.72 -10.78 13.98
CA ASP A 57 -6.10 -10.63 14.47
C ASP A 57 -6.64 -9.20 14.34
N ARG A 58 -5.76 -8.20 14.21
CA ARG A 58 -6.08 -6.77 14.14
C ARG A 58 -5.85 -6.15 12.77
N VAL A 59 -5.22 -6.88 11.85
CA VAL A 59 -4.88 -6.35 10.51
C VAL A 59 -5.32 -7.28 9.40
N VAL A 60 -5.65 -6.68 8.26
CA VAL A 60 -5.92 -7.38 7.00
C VAL A 60 -4.98 -6.82 5.95
N CYS A 61 -4.07 -7.65 5.44
CA CYS A 61 -2.97 -7.23 4.58
C CYS A 61 -3.30 -7.53 3.11
N LEU A 62 -3.17 -6.52 2.26
CA LEU A 62 -3.24 -6.69 0.80
C LEU A 62 -1.88 -7.17 0.25
N PRO A 63 -1.87 -7.77 -0.96
CA PRO A 63 -0.65 -7.92 -1.73
C PRO A 63 0.01 -6.57 -2.00
N THR A 64 1.34 -6.55 -2.03
CA THR A 64 2.11 -5.35 -2.35
C THR A 64 1.87 -4.89 -3.78
N GLN A 65 1.40 -3.67 -3.93
CA GLN A 65 1.31 -2.99 -5.21
C GLN A 65 2.73 -2.57 -5.64
N TRP A 66 3.37 -3.45 -6.40
CA TRP A 66 4.75 -3.30 -6.86
C TRP A 66 4.91 -2.23 -7.94
N LEU A 67 3.88 -1.99 -8.76
CA LEU A 67 3.92 -0.94 -9.77
C LEU A 67 3.61 0.41 -9.14
N GLY A 68 4.67 1.19 -8.92
CA GLY A 68 4.63 2.54 -8.35
C GLY A 68 4.95 3.65 -9.35
N PHE A 69 5.34 4.81 -8.81
CA PHE A 69 5.79 5.98 -9.56
C PHE A 69 7.30 6.24 -9.36
N SER A 70 8.08 5.80 -10.35
CA SER A 70 9.55 5.83 -10.37
C SER A 70 10.11 6.49 -11.64
N LEU A 71 9.39 7.45 -12.23
CA LEU A 71 9.79 8.11 -13.50
C LEU A 71 11.22 8.68 -13.44
N HIS A 72 11.64 9.16 -12.27
CA HIS A 72 12.97 9.71 -12.01
C HIS A 72 14.12 8.67 -12.11
N HIS A 73 13.79 7.37 -12.12
CA HIS A 73 14.73 6.26 -12.28
C HIS A 73 14.80 5.70 -13.71
N MET A 74 14.03 6.22 -14.66
CA MET A 74 13.98 5.68 -16.03
C MET A 74 15.31 5.79 -16.79
N ARG A 75 16.14 6.78 -16.46
CA ARG A 75 17.44 7.01 -17.13
C ARG A 75 18.46 5.85 -16.99
N PHE A 76 18.26 4.96 -16.02
CA PHE A 76 19.20 3.87 -15.72
C PHE A 76 18.89 2.58 -16.51
N GLY A 77 17.72 2.50 -17.15
CA GLY A 77 17.25 1.27 -17.81
C GLY A 77 16.75 0.22 -16.81
N GLY A 78 15.74 -0.56 -17.21
CA GLY A 78 15.17 -1.66 -16.41
C GLY A 78 14.00 -1.26 -15.49
N SER A 79 13.92 -0.02 -15.00
CA SER A 79 12.79 0.43 -14.17
C SER A 79 11.45 0.33 -14.92
N LEU A 80 10.40 -0.09 -14.22
CA LEU A 80 9.02 -0.14 -14.70
C LEU A 80 8.18 0.78 -13.81
N THR A 81 7.48 1.73 -14.42
CA THR A 81 6.75 2.76 -13.66
C THR A 81 5.39 3.03 -14.28
N ALA A 82 4.40 3.26 -13.42
CA ALA A 82 3.17 3.90 -13.82
C ALA A 82 3.38 5.40 -14.07
N THR A 83 2.43 6.04 -14.76
CA THR A 83 2.31 7.49 -14.68
C THR A 83 1.78 7.87 -13.30
N SER A 84 2.02 9.11 -12.85
CA SER A 84 1.47 9.61 -11.57
C SER A 84 -0.07 9.48 -11.55
N GLN A 85 -0.75 9.83 -12.64
CA GLN A 85 -2.21 9.69 -12.76
C GLN A 85 -2.66 8.24 -12.61
N THR A 86 -1.99 7.30 -13.28
CA THR A 86 -2.31 5.86 -13.17
C THR A 86 -2.06 5.36 -11.75
N HIS A 87 -0.97 5.75 -11.13
CA HIS A 87 -0.63 5.31 -9.77
C HIS A 87 -1.61 5.85 -8.72
N ILE A 88 -2.00 7.12 -8.81
CA ILE A 88 -3.08 7.71 -7.99
C ILE A 88 -4.38 6.92 -8.19
N GLY A 89 -4.77 6.66 -9.44
CA GLY A 89 -5.98 5.88 -9.76
C GLY A 89 -5.96 4.48 -9.15
N MET A 90 -4.85 3.75 -9.27
CA MET A 90 -4.70 2.43 -8.66
C MET A 90 -4.90 2.46 -7.14
N ILE A 91 -4.33 3.44 -6.44
CA ILE A 91 -4.52 3.60 -4.99
C ILE A 91 -5.99 3.90 -4.68
N VAL A 92 -6.57 4.87 -5.38
CA VAL A 92 -7.96 5.30 -5.18
C VAL A 92 -8.93 4.14 -5.39
N GLU A 93 -8.84 3.44 -6.53
CA GLU A 93 -9.77 2.35 -6.88
C GLU A 93 -9.62 1.13 -5.97
N THR A 94 -8.38 0.85 -5.52
CA THR A 94 -8.13 -0.22 -4.55
C THR A 94 -8.78 0.11 -3.20
N VAL A 95 -8.58 1.32 -2.70
CA VAL A 95 -9.16 1.75 -1.41
C VAL A 95 -10.67 1.88 -1.50
N ASP A 96 -11.21 2.41 -2.61
CA ASP A 96 -12.64 2.49 -2.87
C ASP A 96 -13.30 1.11 -2.82
N SER A 97 -12.70 0.11 -3.47
CA SER A 97 -13.17 -1.28 -3.42
C SER A 97 -13.20 -1.83 -1.99
N LEU A 98 -12.23 -1.48 -1.15
CA LEU A 98 -12.19 -1.88 0.26
C LEU A 98 -13.30 -1.21 1.08
N VAL A 99 -13.54 0.09 0.85
CA VAL A 99 -14.62 0.83 1.52
C VAL A 99 -15.98 0.27 1.13
N GLN A 100 -16.21 -0.02 -0.16
CA GLN A 100 -17.43 -0.67 -0.64
C GLN A 100 -17.64 -2.07 -0.04
N ALA A 101 -16.55 -2.78 0.27
CA ALA A 101 -16.58 -4.06 0.99
C ALA A 101 -16.77 -3.92 2.52
N GLY A 102 -16.99 -2.69 3.02
CA GLY A 102 -17.28 -2.38 4.41
C GLY A 102 -16.05 -2.10 5.29
N PHE A 103 -14.84 -2.02 4.73
CA PHE A 103 -13.65 -1.67 5.52
C PHE A 103 -13.55 -0.15 5.70
N GLY A 104 -13.68 0.33 6.94
CA GLY A 104 -13.61 1.76 7.27
C GLY A 104 -12.23 2.28 7.71
N ARG A 105 -11.24 1.40 7.90
CA ARG A 105 -9.92 1.74 8.47
C ARG A 105 -8.81 1.18 7.60
N ILE A 106 -8.06 2.08 6.95
CA ILE A 106 -7.12 1.71 5.89
C ILE A 106 -5.82 2.47 6.08
N LEU A 107 -4.70 1.77 6.15
CA LEU A 107 -3.35 2.32 6.14
C LEU A 107 -2.68 2.00 4.80
N ILE A 108 -2.36 3.05 4.06
CA ILE A 108 -1.47 2.98 2.90
C ILE A 108 -0.03 3.03 3.43
N LEU A 109 0.69 1.92 3.33
CA LEU A 109 2.07 1.79 3.78
C LEU A 109 3.01 1.94 2.59
N ASN A 110 3.73 3.04 2.55
CA ASN A 110 4.61 3.39 1.43
C ASN A 110 6.03 2.84 1.61
N GLY A 111 6.52 2.16 0.58
CA GLY A 111 7.87 1.63 0.44
C GLY A 111 8.79 2.39 -0.51
N HIS A 112 8.31 3.41 -1.22
CA HIS A 112 9.11 4.11 -2.23
C HIS A 112 9.00 5.64 -2.14
N GLY A 113 10.11 6.36 -2.28
CA GLY A 113 10.15 7.82 -2.14
C GLY A 113 9.28 8.57 -3.15
N GLY A 114 9.25 8.14 -4.41
CA GLY A 114 8.48 8.76 -5.50
C GLY A 114 6.97 8.69 -5.31
N ASN A 115 6.47 7.69 -4.59
CA ASN A 115 5.04 7.49 -4.36
C ASN A 115 4.43 8.51 -3.39
N ARG A 116 5.23 9.29 -2.63
CA ARG A 116 4.74 10.15 -1.54
C ARG A 116 3.75 11.22 -2.02
N ALA A 117 4.01 11.84 -3.17
CA ALA A 117 3.12 12.87 -3.71
C ALA A 117 1.79 12.26 -4.17
N ASP A 118 1.86 11.20 -4.96
CA ASP A 118 0.71 10.46 -5.47
C ASP A 118 -0.16 9.91 -4.34
N MET A 119 0.45 9.29 -3.32
CA MET A 119 -0.25 8.79 -2.13
C MET A 119 -1.03 9.92 -1.44
N ARG A 120 -0.44 11.11 -1.28
CA ARG A 120 -1.11 12.24 -0.65
C ARG A 120 -2.29 12.76 -1.48
N VAL A 121 -2.14 12.81 -2.80
CA VAL A 121 -3.25 13.18 -3.70
C VAL A 121 -4.38 12.15 -3.62
N ALA A 122 -4.06 10.87 -3.70
CA ALA A 122 -5.03 9.78 -3.56
C ALA A 122 -5.78 9.87 -2.22
N GLN A 123 -5.08 10.13 -1.11
CA GLN A 123 -5.71 10.32 0.20
C GLN A 123 -6.69 11.49 0.23
N GLN A 124 -6.38 12.61 -0.44
CA GLN A 124 -7.28 13.76 -0.52
C GLN A 124 -8.55 13.42 -1.31
N ASP A 125 -8.42 12.69 -2.42
CA ASP A 125 -9.56 12.27 -3.22
C ASP A 125 -10.42 11.26 -2.45
N LEU A 126 -9.80 10.28 -1.81
CA LEU A 126 -10.48 9.31 -0.95
C LEU A 126 -11.21 9.97 0.21
N LYS A 127 -10.65 11.03 0.81
CA LYS A 127 -11.35 11.77 1.87
C LYS A 127 -12.60 12.49 1.37
N LYS A 128 -12.62 12.94 0.12
CA LYS A 128 -13.81 13.55 -0.50
C LYS A 128 -14.86 12.50 -0.86
N MET A 129 -14.43 11.35 -1.39
CA MET A 129 -15.32 10.27 -1.81
C MET A 129 -15.95 9.52 -0.62
N HIS A 130 -15.15 9.27 0.42
CA HIS A 130 -15.52 8.45 1.59
C HIS A 130 -15.23 9.21 2.89
N PRO A 131 -16.02 10.25 3.23
CA PRO A 131 -15.73 11.13 4.36
C PRO A 131 -15.74 10.42 5.73
N GLU A 132 -16.49 9.34 5.86
CA GLU A 132 -16.57 8.45 7.04
C GLU A 132 -15.39 7.48 7.16
N ALA A 133 -14.76 7.11 6.04
CA ALA A 133 -13.60 6.22 6.06
C ALA A 133 -12.36 6.93 6.64
N ARG A 134 -11.52 6.17 7.34
CA ARG A 134 -10.25 6.61 7.88
C ARG A 134 -9.12 6.02 7.05
N VAL A 135 -8.55 6.87 6.19
CA VAL A 135 -7.43 6.50 5.31
C VAL A 135 -6.15 7.23 5.75
N TRP A 136 -5.21 6.48 6.29
CA TRP A 136 -3.87 6.96 6.67
C TRP A 136 -2.85 6.62 5.59
N GLY A 137 -1.77 7.38 5.55
CA GLY A 137 -0.66 7.20 4.62
C GLY A 137 0.64 7.48 5.36
N ALA A 138 1.57 6.54 5.33
CA ALA A 138 2.84 6.65 6.02
C ALA A 138 3.94 5.91 5.24
N SER A 139 5.14 6.47 5.22
CA SER A 139 6.30 5.74 4.71
C SER A 139 6.92 4.94 5.85
N TRP A 140 7.30 3.68 5.62
CA TRP A 140 7.74 2.81 6.72
C TRP A 140 8.97 3.36 7.47
N TRP A 141 9.88 4.04 6.76
CA TRP A 141 11.08 4.64 7.35
C TRP A 141 10.76 5.84 8.27
N GLU A 142 9.66 6.55 8.02
CA GLU A 142 9.20 7.65 8.89
C GLU A 142 8.67 7.10 10.21
N VAL A 143 8.05 5.90 10.19
CA VAL A 143 7.56 5.21 11.39
C VAL A 143 8.71 4.59 12.17
N ALA A 144 9.66 3.96 11.48
CA ALA A 144 10.84 3.34 12.11
C ALA A 144 11.77 4.40 12.76
N GLY A 145 11.95 5.55 12.11
CA GLY A 145 12.80 6.63 12.59
C GLY A 145 12.21 7.46 13.75
N ALA A 146 10.96 7.21 14.14
CA ALA A 146 10.29 7.92 15.24
C ALA A 146 10.51 7.28 16.63
N SER A 147 11.46 6.34 16.74
CA SER A 147 11.80 5.59 17.97
C SER A 147 13.05 6.09 18.67
#